data_AF-A0A444K934-F1
#
_entry.id   AF-A0A444K934-F1
#
_cell.length_a   1.000
_cell.length_b   1.000
_cell.length_c   1.000
_cell.angle_alpha   90.00
_cell.angle_beta   90.00
_cell.angle_gamma   90.00
#
_symmetry.space_group_name_H-M   'P 1'
#
loop_
_entity.id
_entity.type
_entity.pdbx_description
1 polymer ?
#
loop_
_entity_poly.entity_id
_entity_poly.type
_entity_poly.pdbx_seq_one_letter_code
_entity_poly.pdbx_strand_id
1 'polypeptide(L)'
;YVTVPVAGLEEAAKIRLDNQAWSELAPRKSEWAFASPYVYCRETVHHDSAFHVRMIVPGTPSYEDPATGSAAAAFAGAIMHFDTPIDGVSQLWIEQGLEMGRPSRIRLELNVDGGKLASARIGGHAVRVAEGKLFV
;
A
#
# COMPACT_ATOMS: atom_id res chain seq x y z
N TYR A 1 -0.17 9.37 2.25
CA TYR A 1 0.71 8.29 2.75
C TYR A 1 2.13 8.73 2.51
N VAL A 2 3.09 8.22 3.29
CA VAL A 2 4.51 8.38 2.98
C VAL A 2 4.97 7.08 2.34
N THR A 3 5.30 7.09 1.06
CA THR A 3 5.79 5.89 0.36
C THR A 3 7.26 5.70 0.64
N VAL A 4 7.65 4.57 1.23
CA VAL A 4 9.03 4.31 1.70
C VAL A 4 9.60 3.11 0.93
N PRO A 5 10.46 3.31 -0.07
CA PRO A 5 11.10 2.19 -0.76
C PRO A 5 12.12 1.52 0.16
N VAL A 6 12.17 0.18 0.13
CA VAL A 6 13.22 -0.63 0.77
C VAL A 6 13.83 -1.59 -0.25
N ALA A 7 15.00 -2.16 0.09
CA ALA A 7 15.80 -2.92 -0.86
C ALA A 7 15.12 -4.22 -1.32
N GLY A 8 14.54 -4.98 -0.40
CA GLY A 8 13.88 -6.25 -0.72
C GLY A 8 12.93 -6.74 0.38
N LEU A 9 12.54 -8.00 0.25
CA LEU A 9 11.63 -8.68 1.18
C LEU A 9 12.26 -8.82 2.58
N GLU A 10 13.58 -9.03 2.64
CA GLU A 10 14.30 -9.18 3.90
C GLU A 10 14.23 -7.90 4.75
N GLU A 11 14.44 -6.73 4.14
CA GLU A 11 14.29 -5.43 4.81
C GLU A 11 12.84 -5.17 5.16
N ALA A 12 11.91 -5.43 4.24
CA ALA A 12 10.48 -5.24 4.45
C ALA A 12 9.99 -6.02 5.69
N ALA A 13 10.41 -7.28 5.87
CA ALA A 13 10.00 -8.12 6.99
C ALA A 13 10.48 -7.60 8.37
N LYS A 14 11.65 -6.94 8.41
CA LYS A 14 12.27 -6.43 9.64
C LYS A 14 11.67 -5.13 10.16
N ILE A 15 10.88 -4.42 9.34
CA ILE A 15 10.40 -3.06 9.68
C ILE A 15 9.57 -3.07 10.95
N ARG A 16 9.91 -2.14 11.85
CA ARG A 16 9.14 -1.75 13.03
C ARG A 16 9.06 -0.22 13.06
N LEU A 17 7.90 0.31 13.41
CA LEU A 17 7.67 1.75 13.45
C LEU A 17 8.00 2.29 14.84
N ASP A 18 8.96 3.20 14.91
CA ASP A 18 9.13 4.09 16.06
C ASP A 18 8.07 5.20 15.98
N ASN A 19 7.06 5.12 16.84
CA ASN A 19 5.93 6.06 16.80
C ASN A 19 6.33 7.46 17.26
N GLN A 20 7.31 7.59 18.16
CA GLN A 20 7.78 8.90 18.60
C GLN A 20 8.50 9.60 17.45
N ALA A 21 9.51 8.93 16.87
CA ALA A 21 10.25 9.47 15.74
C ALA A 21 9.33 9.76 14.54
N TRP A 22 8.35 8.89 14.28
CA TRP A 22 7.38 9.13 13.21
C TRP A 22 6.51 10.36 13.45
N SER A 23 6.08 10.60 14.68
CA SER A 23 5.26 11.78 15.02
C SER A 23 5.99 13.12 14.84
N GLU A 24 7.32 13.10 14.93
CA GLU A 24 8.19 14.28 14.74
C GLU A 24 8.45 14.57 13.25
N LEU A 25 8.52 13.54 12.41
CA LEU A 25 8.93 13.65 11.00
C LEU A 25 7.77 13.60 10.00
N ALA A 26 6.71 12.85 10.29
CA ALA A 26 5.69 12.55 9.31
C ALA A 26 4.78 13.75 9.03
N PRO A 27 4.34 13.95 7.76
CA PRO A 27 3.34 14.95 7.45
C PRO A 27 2.06 14.75 8.26
N ARG A 28 1.56 15.82 8.88
CA ARG A 28 0.28 15.81 9.59
C ARG A 28 -0.87 15.79 8.58
N LYS A 29 -1.83 14.88 8.77
CA LYS A 29 -3.12 14.85 8.08
C LYS A 29 -4.16 15.71 8.81
N SER A 30 -4.07 15.76 10.14
CA SER A 30 -4.88 16.59 11.02
C SER A 30 -4.11 16.86 12.31
N GLU A 31 -4.73 17.55 13.27
CA GLU A 31 -4.15 17.75 14.61
C GLU A 31 -3.79 16.43 15.31
N TRP A 32 -4.48 15.34 14.98
CA TRP A 32 -4.41 14.07 15.70
C TRP A 32 -3.93 12.88 14.84
N ALA A 33 -3.68 13.10 13.55
CA ALA A 33 -3.32 12.02 12.62
C ALA A 33 -2.14 12.39 11.74
N PHE A 34 -1.24 11.43 11.58
CA PHE A 34 -0.08 11.53 10.69
C PHE A 34 -0.29 10.70 9.42
N ALA A 35 0.45 11.03 8.38
CA ALA A 35 0.54 10.18 7.21
C ALA A 35 1.17 8.84 7.57
N SER A 36 0.45 7.76 7.31
CA SER A 36 0.96 6.40 7.52
C SER A 36 2.08 6.07 6.54
N PRO A 37 3.15 5.38 6.98
CA PRO A 37 4.14 4.79 6.09
C PRO A 37 3.49 3.68 5.26
N TYR A 38 3.75 3.73 3.96
CA TYR A 38 3.45 2.67 3.01
C TYR A 38 4.77 2.19 2.45
N VAL A 39 5.31 1.15 3.08
CA VAL A 39 6.62 0.61 2.72
C VAL A 39 6.45 -0.30 1.53
N TYR A 40 7.35 -0.23 0.56
CA TYR A 40 7.30 -1.07 -0.63
C TYR A 40 8.67 -1.51 -1.12
N CYS A 41 8.73 -2.64 -1.82
CA CYS A 41 9.87 -3.06 -2.62
C CYS A 41 9.39 -3.75 -3.90
N ARG A 42 10.30 -3.94 -4.86
CA ARG A 42 10.02 -4.64 -6.13
C ARG A 42 10.20 -6.14 -6.06
N GLU A 43 10.97 -6.62 -5.10
CA GLU A 43 11.04 -8.06 -4.82
C GLU A 43 9.70 -8.52 -4.26
N THR A 44 9.17 -9.62 -4.78
CA THR A 44 7.84 -10.15 -4.42
C THR A 44 7.91 -11.64 -4.15
N VAL A 45 7.03 -12.12 -3.25
CA VAL A 45 6.85 -13.55 -2.99
C VAL A 45 6.11 -14.20 -4.15
N HIS A 46 5.08 -13.55 -4.69
CA HIS A 46 4.35 -14.03 -5.85
C HIS A 46 4.90 -13.42 -7.13
N HIS A 47 5.33 -14.27 -8.08
CA HIS A 47 5.90 -13.86 -9.37
C HIS A 47 4.95 -13.03 -10.27
N ASP A 48 3.64 -13.08 -10.01
CA ASP A 48 2.63 -12.29 -10.72
C ASP A 48 2.35 -10.93 -10.05
N SER A 49 2.95 -10.67 -8.89
CA SER A 49 2.95 -9.38 -8.20
C SER A 49 4.08 -8.48 -8.70
N ALA A 50 3.79 -7.19 -8.85
CA ALA A 50 4.76 -6.16 -9.22
C ALA A 50 5.43 -5.49 -8.00
N PHE A 51 4.73 -5.46 -6.86
CA PHE A 51 5.22 -4.84 -5.63
C PHE A 51 4.79 -5.63 -4.40
N HIS A 52 5.70 -5.72 -3.45
CA HIS A 52 5.42 -6.15 -2.10
C HIS A 52 5.30 -4.92 -1.20
N VAL A 53 4.25 -4.85 -0.38
CA VAL A 53 3.98 -3.66 0.45
C VAL A 53 3.54 -3.99 1.86
N ARG A 54 3.82 -3.05 2.77
CA ARG A 54 3.33 -3.05 4.15
C ARG A 54 2.72 -1.69 4.49
N MET A 55 1.58 -1.69 5.16
CA MET A 55 0.90 -0.47 5.63
C MET A 55 0.84 -0.45 7.15
N ILE A 56 1.76 0.30 7.76
CA ILE A 56 1.80 0.45 9.21
C ILE A 56 1.01 1.69 9.58
N VAL A 57 0.05 1.56 10.49
CA VAL A 57 -0.73 2.66 11.04
C VAL A 57 -0.05 3.14 12.32
N PRO A 58 0.43 4.41 12.36
CA PRO A 58 1.01 4.97 13.57
C PRO A 58 -0.02 5.01 14.72
N GLY A 59 0.44 4.73 15.94
CA GLY A 59 -0.40 4.66 17.13
C GLY A 59 0.36 4.14 18.35
N THR A 60 -0.31 4.03 19.50
CA THR A 60 0.30 3.52 20.74
C THR A 60 -0.49 2.32 21.27
N PRO A 61 -0.16 1.07 20.89
CA PRO A 61 0.86 0.68 19.91
C PRO A 61 0.41 0.90 18.46
N SER A 62 1.35 0.92 17.53
CA SER A 62 1.05 0.86 16.10
C SER A 62 0.48 -0.50 15.73
N TYR A 63 -0.28 -0.55 14.62
CA TYR A 63 -0.76 -1.79 14.04
C TYR A 63 -0.54 -1.81 12.54
N GLU A 64 -0.69 -2.98 11.92
CA GLU A 64 -0.56 -3.16 10.48
C GLU A 64 -1.92 -3.52 9.86
N ASP A 65 -2.25 -2.87 8.75
CA ASP A 65 -3.46 -3.14 7.99
C ASP A 65 -3.13 -4.17 6.88
N PRO A 66 -3.86 -5.30 6.78
CA PRO A 66 -3.56 -6.37 5.84
C PRO A 66 -3.82 -6.03 4.36
N ALA A 67 -4.71 -5.07 4.07
CA ALA A 67 -5.12 -4.74 2.70
C ALA A 67 -5.63 -3.30 2.61
N THR A 68 -4.77 -2.37 2.17
CA THR A 68 -5.07 -0.94 2.23
C THR A 68 -5.32 -0.34 0.85
N GLY A 69 -6.56 -0.41 0.37
CA GLY A 69 -6.94 0.11 -0.94
C GLY A 69 -6.61 1.60 -1.14
N SER A 70 -6.83 2.44 -0.14
CA SER A 70 -6.53 3.86 -0.21
C SER A 70 -5.02 4.16 -0.33
N ALA A 71 -4.16 3.35 0.29
CA ALA A 71 -2.71 3.46 0.12
C ALA A 71 -2.27 2.97 -1.27
N ALA A 72 -2.81 1.85 -1.73
CA ALA A 72 -2.57 1.33 -3.09
C ALA A 72 -3.00 2.34 -4.19
N ALA A 73 -4.12 3.03 -4.01
CA ALA A 73 -4.55 4.08 -4.94
C ALA A 73 -3.59 5.27 -4.94
N ALA A 74 -3.15 5.73 -3.76
CA ALA A 74 -2.17 6.82 -3.66
C ALA A 74 -0.78 6.43 -4.19
N PHE A 75 -0.44 5.13 -4.13
CA PHE A 75 0.83 4.60 -4.62
C PHE A 75 1.02 4.79 -6.13
N ALA A 76 -0.07 4.98 -6.89
CA ALA A 76 -0.02 5.43 -8.28
C ALA A 76 0.90 6.66 -8.46
N GLY A 77 0.87 7.61 -7.53
CA GLY A 77 1.72 8.81 -7.61
C GLY A 77 3.21 8.48 -7.49
N ALA A 78 3.58 7.55 -6.63
CA ALA A 78 4.97 7.12 -6.49
C ALA A 78 5.45 6.38 -7.75
N ILE A 79 4.64 5.46 -8.29
CA ILE A 79 4.96 4.77 -9.54
C ILE A 79 5.12 5.78 -10.70
N MET A 80 4.19 6.72 -10.84
CA MET A 80 4.29 7.75 -11.88
C MET A 80 5.55 8.60 -11.75
N HIS A 81 5.98 8.90 -10.53
CA HIS A 81 7.15 9.75 -10.27
C HIS A 81 8.48 9.01 -10.44
N PHE A 82 8.59 7.78 -9.92
CA PHE A 82 9.85 7.05 -9.86
C PHE A 82 10.04 6.02 -10.99
N ASP A 83 8.94 5.47 -11.53
CA ASP A 83 9.01 4.42 -12.54
C ASP A 83 8.72 4.93 -13.95
N THR A 84 8.07 6.10 -14.08
CA THR A 84 7.74 6.75 -15.36
C THR A 84 7.13 5.77 -16.39
N PRO A 85 5.97 5.14 -16.07
CA PRO A 85 5.32 4.22 -16.98
C PRO A 85 4.97 4.90 -18.31
N ILE A 86 5.03 4.13 -19.39
CA ILE A 86 4.67 4.60 -20.73
C ILE A 86 3.17 4.82 -20.88
N ASP A 87 2.77 5.56 -21.91
CA ASP A 87 1.37 5.79 -22.27
C ASP A 87 0.60 4.48 -22.47
N GLY A 88 -0.67 4.50 -22.10
CA GLY A 88 -1.58 3.35 -22.15
C GLY A 88 -1.99 2.85 -20.76
N VAL A 89 -2.51 1.62 -20.74
CA VAL A 89 -3.02 0.98 -19.52
C VAL A 89 -1.98 0.01 -18.96
N SER A 90 -1.56 0.23 -17.73
CA SER A 90 -0.72 -0.68 -16.96
C SER A 90 -1.52 -1.32 -15.83
N GLN A 91 -1.38 -2.63 -15.65
CA GLN A 91 -2.01 -3.38 -14.56
C GLN A 91 -0.92 -3.99 -13.67
N LEU A 92 -0.95 -3.65 -12.39
CA LEU A 92 0.06 -4.03 -11.40
C LEU A 92 -0.63 -4.72 -10.24
N TRP A 93 -0.24 -5.95 -9.94
CA TRP A 93 -0.66 -6.61 -8.70
C TRP A 93 0.27 -6.19 -7.56
N ILE A 94 -0.34 -5.83 -6.43
CA ILE A 94 0.35 -5.45 -5.20
C ILE A 94 0.00 -6.50 -4.14
N GLU A 95 1.00 -7.16 -3.57
CA GLU A 95 0.81 -8.10 -2.46
C GLU A 95 1.04 -7.41 -1.11
N GLN A 96 0.15 -7.67 -0.15
CA GLN A 96 0.17 -7.04 1.17
C GLN A 96 -0.27 -8.05 2.26
N GLY A 97 0.21 -7.84 3.48
CA GLY A 97 -0.26 -8.54 4.68
C GLY A 97 0.34 -9.93 4.86
N LEU A 98 1.41 -10.26 4.12
CA LEU A 98 2.08 -11.56 4.21
C LEU A 98 2.76 -11.73 5.59
N GLU A 99 3.41 -10.69 6.11
CA GLU A 99 4.10 -10.69 7.41
C GLU A 99 3.17 -10.97 8.58
N MET A 100 1.90 -10.57 8.46
CA MET A 100 0.87 -10.76 9.47
C MET A 100 -0.01 -12.00 9.22
N GLY A 101 0.35 -12.84 8.23
CA GLY A 101 -0.40 -14.06 7.89
C GLY A 101 -1.79 -13.81 7.29
N ARG A 102 -2.04 -12.62 6.75
CA ARG A 102 -3.31 -12.22 6.11
C ARG A 102 -3.07 -11.82 4.65
N PRO A 103 -2.58 -12.75 3.81
CA PRO A 103 -2.16 -12.44 2.45
C PRO A 103 -3.32 -11.90 1.64
N SER A 104 -3.12 -10.71 1.06
CA SER A 104 -4.09 -10.01 0.24
C SER A 104 -3.41 -9.50 -1.02
N ARG A 105 -4.20 -9.33 -2.10
CA ARG A 105 -3.72 -8.75 -3.36
C ARG A 105 -4.66 -7.66 -3.85
N ILE A 106 -4.07 -6.52 -4.21
CA ILE A 106 -4.78 -5.36 -4.75
C ILE A 106 -4.25 -5.12 -6.16
N ARG A 107 -5.13 -5.10 -7.15
CA ARG A 107 -4.80 -4.67 -8.51
C ARG A 107 -4.83 -3.16 -8.56
N LEU A 108 -3.72 -2.55 -8.91
CA LEU A 108 -3.64 -1.14 -9.29
C LEU A 108 -3.58 -1.04 -10.82
N GLU A 109 -4.51 -0.31 -11.39
CA GLU A 109 -4.55 -0.01 -12.82
C GLU A 109 -4.28 1.47 -13.04
N LEU A 110 -3.31 1.77 -13.89
CA LEU A 110 -2.92 3.13 -14.27
C LEU A 110 -3.28 3.33 -15.74
N ASN A 111 -3.94 4.44 -16.05
CA ASN A 111 -4.12 4.92 -17.41
C ASN A 111 -3.27 6.17 -17.60
N VAL A 112 -2.27 6.10 -18.47
CA VAL A 112 -1.31 7.18 -18.74
C VAL A 112 -1.55 7.72 -20.14
N ASP A 113 -1.67 9.03 -20.27
CA ASP A 113 -1.90 9.73 -21.54
C ASP A 113 -0.99 10.96 -21.62
N GLY A 114 -0.14 11.03 -22.65
CA GLY A 114 0.85 12.09 -22.82
C GLY A 114 1.82 12.20 -21.65
N GLY A 115 2.26 11.06 -21.10
CA GLY A 115 3.15 10.97 -19.95
C GLY A 115 2.54 11.39 -18.61
N LYS A 116 1.21 11.58 -18.55
CA LYS A 116 0.49 11.99 -17.33
C LYS A 116 -0.52 10.94 -16.91
N LEU A 117 -0.72 10.80 -15.60
CA LEU A 117 -1.74 9.91 -15.07
C LEU A 117 -3.13 10.50 -15.34
N ALA A 118 -3.85 9.92 -16.30
CA ALA A 118 -5.22 10.30 -16.62
C ALA A 118 -6.22 9.73 -15.60
N SER A 119 -6.00 8.50 -15.14
CA SER A 119 -6.81 7.88 -14.08
C SER A 119 -6.08 6.72 -13.41
N ALA A 120 -6.41 6.45 -12.14
CA ALA A 120 -6.02 5.24 -11.44
C ALA A 120 -7.26 4.52 -10.88
N ARG A 121 -7.24 3.19 -10.92
CA ARG A 121 -8.29 2.34 -10.34
C ARG A 121 -7.66 1.26 -9.48
N ILE A 122 -8.32 0.93 -8.38
CA ILE A 122 -7.99 -0.26 -7.60
C ILE A 122 -9.08 -1.31 -7.73
N GLY A 123 -8.70 -2.57 -7.64
CA GLY A 123 -9.62 -3.70 -7.61
C GLY A 123 -9.02 -4.88 -6.88
N GLY A 124 -9.84 -5.88 -6.60
CA GLY A 124 -9.42 -7.08 -5.90
C GLY A 124 -10.56 -8.08 -5.83
N HIS A 125 -10.21 -9.29 -5.39
CA HIS A 125 -11.20 -10.33 -5.14
C HIS A 125 -11.60 -10.29 -3.67
N ALA A 126 -12.85 -10.62 -3.39
CA ALA A 126 -13.36 -10.79 -2.04
C ALA A 126 -14.05 -12.15 -1.91
N VAL A 127 -13.98 -12.73 -0.72
CA VAL A 127 -14.67 -13.98 -0.38
C VAL A 127 -15.61 -13.69 0.78
N ARG A 128 -16.86 -14.14 0.68
CA ARG A 128 -17.83 -14.02 1.77
C ARG A 128 -17.48 -15.01 2.88
N VAL A 129 -17.04 -14.51 4.04
CA VAL A 129 -16.63 -15.33 5.19
C VAL A 129 -17.80 -15.63 6.12
N ALA A 130 -18.71 -14.67 6.31
CA ALA A 130 -19.88 -14.82 7.17
C ALA A 130 -21.04 -13.96 6.66
N GLU A 131 -22.26 -14.36 7.00
CA GLU A 131 -23.47 -13.56 6.80
C GLU A 131 -24.38 -13.65 8.03
N GLY A 132 -25.17 -12.62 8.28
CA GLY A 132 -26.05 -12.54 9.44
C GLY A 132 -27.05 -11.39 9.33
N LYS A 133 -27.85 -11.20 10.38
CA LYS A 133 -28.80 -10.10 10.52
C LYS A 133 -28.51 -9.34 11.81
N LEU A 134 -28.44 -8.01 11.73
CA LEU A 134 -28.39 -7.15 12.90
C LEU A 134 -29.84 -6.87 13.33
N PHE A 135 -30.21 -7.25 14.54
CA PHE A 135 -31.49 -6.83 15.12
C PHE A 135 -31.32 -5.44 15.73
N VAL A 136 -32.24 -4.55 15.39
CA VAL A 136 -32.33 -3.18 15.92
C VAL A 136 -33.54 -3.11 16.82
#